data_AF-A0A6M3JGF9-F1
#
_entry.id   AF-A0A6M3JGF9-F1
#
_cell.length_a   1.000
_cell.length_b   1.000
_cell.length_c   1.000
_cell.angle_alpha   90.00
_cell.angle_beta   90.00
_cell.angle_gamma   90.00
#
_symmetry.space_group_name_H-M   'P 1'
#
loop_
_entity.id
_entity.type
_entity.pdbx_description
1 polymer ?
#
loop_
_entity_poly.entity_id
_entity_poly.type
_entity_poly.pdbx_seq_one_letter_code
_entity_poly.pdbx_strand_id
1 'polypeptide(L)'
;MTEELKGLYRKYIVTKTSGKPLVDGWDGIILRIDGGRYVEACRAGATAFAEAVKEENPKLYKDIKARIWAYEMKELGDELEKESRKLGR
;
A
#
# COMPACT_ATOMS: atom_id res chain seq x y z
N MET A 1 32.51 7.99 6.36
CA MET A 1 31.66 7.67 5.20
C MET A 1 30.23 7.60 5.71
N THR A 2 29.47 8.69 5.61
CA THR A 2 28.03 8.67 5.93
C THR A 2 27.32 8.03 4.75
N GLU A 3 26.90 6.78 4.89
CA GLU A 3 25.97 6.16 3.93
C GLU A 3 24.79 7.11 3.79
N GLU A 4 24.65 7.67 2.59
CA GLU A 4 23.55 8.57 2.27
C GLU A 4 22.25 7.80 2.56
N LEU A 5 21.50 8.25 3.57
CA LEU A 5 20.10 7.95 3.77
C LEU A 5 19.34 8.45 2.53
N LYS A 6 19.49 7.76 1.41
CA LYS A 6 18.68 7.93 0.22
C LYS A 6 17.33 7.33 0.58
N GLY A 7 16.51 8.12 1.26
CA GLY A 7 15.10 7.84 1.47
C GLY A 7 14.44 7.34 0.19
N LEU A 8 13.38 6.55 0.37
CA LEU A 8 12.50 5.95 -0.66
C LEU A 8 13.05 5.93 -2.09
N TYR A 9 13.34 4.73 -2.60
CA TYR A 9 13.67 4.45 -4.00
C TYR A 9 13.08 5.51 -4.95
N ARG A 10 13.93 6.40 -5.51
CA ARG A 10 13.54 7.63 -6.25
C ARG A 10 12.62 7.41 -7.48
N LYS A 11 12.25 6.16 -7.77
CA LYS A 11 11.31 5.81 -8.83
C LYS A 11 9.85 6.18 -8.53
N TYR A 12 9.51 6.43 -7.26
CA TYR A 12 8.14 6.77 -6.88
C TYR A 12 8.00 8.28 -6.70
N ILE A 13 7.15 8.89 -7.53
CA ILE A 13 6.71 10.27 -7.33
C ILE A 13 5.51 10.21 -6.38
N VAL A 14 5.68 10.74 -5.16
CA VAL A 14 4.61 10.79 -4.16
C VAL A 14 4.07 12.20 -4.14
N THR A 15 2.79 12.34 -4.46
CA THR A 15 2.08 13.62 -4.42
C THR A 15 0.95 13.55 -3.41
N LYS A 16 0.60 14.69 -2.81
CA LYS A 16 -0.64 14.79 -2.03
C LYS A 16 -1.83 14.57 -2.94
N THR A 17 -2.95 14.10 -2.40
CA THR A 17 -4.22 13.98 -3.14
C THR A 17 -4.70 15.32 -3.72
N SER A 18 -4.24 16.43 -3.16
CA SER A 18 -4.49 17.79 -3.67
C SER A 18 -3.62 18.19 -4.87
N GLY A 19 -2.71 17.33 -5.33
CA GLY A 19 -1.74 17.65 -6.40
C GLY A 19 -0.59 18.56 -5.96
N LYS A 20 -0.59 19.03 -4.71
CA LYS A 20 0.52 19.81 -4.15
C LYS A 20 1.73 18.91 -3.87
N PRO A 21 2.97 19.42 -4.04
CA PRO A 21 4.17 18.68 -3.67
C PRO A 21 4.17 18.38 -2.17
N LEU A 22 4.93 17.34 -1.80
CA LEU A 22 5.32 17.13 -0.42
C LEU A 22 6.17 18.31 0.05
N VAL A 23 6.17 18.55 1.36
CA VAL A 23 7.03 19.60 1.93
C VAL A 23 8.49 19.25 1.69
N ASP A 24 9.33 20.27 1.51
CA ASP A 24 10.78 20.05 1.39
C ASP A 24 11.30 19.33 2.64
N GLY A 25 12.13 18.31 2.43
CA GLY A 25 12.65 17.46 3.51
C GLY A 25 11.64 16.45 4.07
N TRP A 26 10.52 16.20 3.40
CA TRP A 26 9.63 15.08 3.77
C TRP A 26 10.37 13.75 3.74
N ASP A 27 10.25 12.98 4.82
CA ASP A 27 10.73 11.61 4.92
C ASP A 27 9.60 10.70 5.39
N GLY A 28 9.64 9.45 4.95
CA GLY A 28 8.60 8.48 5.25
C GLY A 28 8.91 7.10 4.72
N ILE A 29 8.13 6.12 5.19
CA ILE A 29 8.16 4.74 4.71
C ILE A 29 6.87 4.50 3.92
N ILE A 30 7.00 3.91 2.73
CA ILE A 30 5.87 3.54 1.89
C ILE A 30 5.73 2.03 1.86
N LEU A 31 4.54 1.56 2.24
CA LEU A 31 4.14 0.17 2.12
C LEU A 31 3.25 0.02 0.89
N ARG A 32 3.68 -0.80 -0.08
CA ARG A 32 2.94 -1.04 -1.31
C ARG A 32 1.99 -2.23 -1.13
N ILE A 33 0.69 -1.97 -1.14
CA ILE A 33 -0.36 -2.96 -0.84
C ILE A 33 -1.09 -3.51 -2.08
N ASP A 34 -0.83 -2.93 -3.26
CA ASP A 34 -1.44 -3.28 -4.55
C ASP A 34 -0.63 -4.31 -5.35
N GLY A 35 0.48 -4.81 -4.79
CA GLY A 35 1.28 -5.88 -5.41
C GLY A 35 2.80 -5.74 -5.22
N GLY A 36 3.53 -6.66 -5.85
CA GLY A 36 4.99 -6.75 -5.78
C GLY A 36 5.49 -7.84 -4.83
N ARG A 37 6.81 -8.03 -4.78
CA ARG A 37 7.46 -9.14 -4.06
C ARG A 37 7.12 -9.22 -2.57
N TYR A 38 6.84 -8.07 -1.94
CA TYR A 38 6.64 -7.96 -0.50
C TYR A 38 5.20 -7.58 -0.12
N VAL A 39 4.22 -7.81 -1.02
CA VAL A 39 2.83 -7.37 -0.83
C VAL A 39 2.24 -7.85 0.50
N GLU A 40 2.45 -9.11 0.88
CA GLU A 40 1.95 -9.67 2.13
C GLU A 40 2.56 -8.99 3.37
N ALA A 41 3.87 -8.75 3.36
CA ALA A 41 4.55 -8.03 4.44
C ALA A 41 4.07 -6.57 4.53
N CYS A 42 3.84 -5.91 3.39
CA CYS A 42 3.29 -4.56 3.34
C CYS A 42 1.84 -4.51 3.89
N ARG A 43 0.99 -5.48 3.54
CA ARG A 43 -0.38 -5.60 4.07
C ARG A 43 -0.41 -5.87 5.56
N ALA A 44 0.48 -6.74 6.04
CA ALA A 44 0.63 -7.00 7.47
C ALA A 44 1.03 -5.74 8.24
N GLY A 45 2.04 -5.00 7.76
CA GLY A 45 2.48 -3.75 8.37
C GLY A 45 1.39 -2.67 8.37
N ALA A 46 0.68 -2.49 7.25
CA ALA A 46 -0.42 -1.55 7.14
C ALA A 46 -1.59 -1.92 8.07
N THR A 47 -1.89 -3.21 8.21
CA THR A 47 -2.92 -3.70 9.14
C THR A 47 -2.52 -3.45 10.59
N ALA A 48 -1.28 -3.78 10.97
CA ALA A 48 -0.78 -3.56 12.32
C ALA A 48 -0.85 -2.08 12.72
N PHE A 49 -0.46 -1.17 11.80
CA PHE A 49 -0.61 0.26 12.01
C PHE A 49 -2.08 0.67 12.18
N ALA A 50 -2.97 0.19 11.32
CA ALA A 50 -4.39 0.51 11.40
C ALA A 50 -4.99 0.13 12.76
N GLU A 51 -4.70 -1.08 13.26
CA GLU A 51 -5.18 -1.53 14.58
C GLU A 51 -4.63 -0.64 15.70
N ALA A 52 -3.35 -0.27 15.64
CA ALA A 52 -2.72 0.58 16.65
C ALA A 52 -3.35 1.99 16.73
N VAL A 53 -3.84 2.54 15.61
CA VAL A 53 -4.48 3.88 15.59
C VAL A 53 -6.00 3.84 15.72
N LYS A 54 -6.60 2.66 15.93
CA LYS A 54 -8.05 2.48 15.88
C LYS A 54 -8.82 3.31 16.90
N GLU A 55 -8.31 3.38 18.13
CA GLU A 55 -8.95 4.13 19.22
C GLU A 55 -8.83 5.65 19.00
N GLU A 56 -7.64 6.10 18.60
CA GLU A 56 -7.34 7.52 18.36
C GLU A 56 -7.97 8.07 17.07
N ASN A 57 -8.03 7.24 16.03
CA ASN A 57 -8.53 7.64 14.71
C ASN A 57 -9.29 6.48 14.02
N PRO A 58 -10.55 6.24 14.43
CA PRO A 58 -11.35 5.15 13.87
C PRO A 58 -11.71 5.34 12.40
N LYS A 59 -11.68 6.58 11.88
CA LYS A 59 -11.89 6.85 10.45
C LYS A 59 -10.69 6.35 9.64
N LEU A 60 -9.48 6.70 10.06
CA LEU A 60 -8.26 6.25 9.39
C LEU A 60 -8.12 4.72 9.42
N TYR A 61 -8.44 4.09 10.55
CA TYR A 61 -8.51 2.64 10.64
C TYR A 61 -9.42 2.03 9.56
N LYS A 62 -10.67 2.53 9.45
CA LYS A 62 -11.64 2.05 8.45
C LYS A 62 -11.13 2.26 7.03
N ASP A 63 -10.55 3.42 6.73
CA ASP A 63 -10.04 3.74 5.41
C ASP A 63 -8.90 2.79 5.00
N ILE A 64 -7.95 2.50 5.90
CA ILE A 64 -6.84 1.57 5.63
C ILE A 64 -7.38 0.16 5.40
N LYS A 65 -8.24 -0.35 6.29
CA LYS A 65 -8.82 -1.69 6.15
C LYS A 65 -9.63 -1.84 4.87
N ALA A 66 -10.43 -0.84 4.50
CA ALA A 66 -11.19 -0.83 3.26
C ALA A 66 -10.27 -0.85 2.03
N ARG A 67 -9.15 -0.11 2.06
CA ARG A 67 -8.17 -0.10 0.98
C ARG A 67 -7.51 -1.46 0.79
N ILE A 68 -7.05 -2.08 1.88
CA ILE A 68 -6.45 -3.43 1.85
C ILE A 68 -7.43 -4.43 1.25
N TRP A 69 -8.66 -4.46 1.76
CA TRP A 69 -9.70 -5.37 1.28
C TRP A 69 -10.00 -5.18 -0.22
N ALA A 70 -10.10 -3.93 -0.69
CA ALA A 70 -10.36 -3.65 -2.10
C ALA A 70 -9.27 -4.21 -3.03
N TYR A 71 -8.00 -4.20 -2.60
CA TYR A 71 -6.90 -4.79 -3.38
C TYR A 71 -6.94 -6.32 -3.36
N GLU A 72 -7.23 -6.94 -2.22
CA GLU A 72 -7.37 -8.39 -2.11
C GLU A 72 -8.51 -8.92 -2.99
N MET A 73 -9.66 -8.24 -3.01
CA MET A 73 -10.79 -8.62 -3.86
C MET A 73 -10.48 -8.47 -5.35
N LYS A 74 -9.70 -7.45 -5.72
CA LYS A 74 -9.24 -7.27 -7.09
C LYS A 74 -8.32 -8.42 -7.51
N GLU A 75 -7.34 -8.76 -6.69
CA GLU A 75 -6.41 -9.87 -6.97
C GLU A 75 -7.14 -11.20 -7.12
N LEU A 76 -8.10 -11.49 -6.24
CA LEU A 76 -8.94 -12.67 -6.34
C LEU A 76 -9.73 -12.70 -7.66
N GLY A 77 -10.31 -11.57 -8.07
CA GLY A 77 -11.00 -11.44 -9.36
C GLY A 77 -10.07 -11.70 -10.54
N ASP A 78 -8.87 -11.13 -10.52
CA ASP A 78 -7.86 -11.31 -11.56
C ASP A 78 -7.37 -12.78 -11.64
N GLU A 79 -7.34 -13.51 -10.52
CA GLU A 79 -7.00 -14.93 -10.47
C GLU A 79 -8.09 -15.82 -11.04
N LEU A 80 -9.36 -15.60 -10.64
CA LEU A 80 -10.50 -16.33 -11.15
C LEU A 80 -10.65 -16.18 -12.67
N GLU A 81 -10.42 -14.98 -13.20
CA GLU A 81 -10.45 -14.74 -14.64
C GLU A 81 -9.36 -15.54 -15.37
N LYS A 82 -8.15 -15.62 -14.81
CA LYS A 82 -7.06 -16.41 -15.39
C LYS A 82 -7.37 -17.90 -15.39
N GLU A 83 -7.98 -18.43 -14.34
CA GLU A 83 -8.37 -19.83 -14.26
C GLU A 83 -9.48 -20.17 -15.26
N SER A 84 -10.51 -19.33 -15.37
CA SER A 84 -11.58 -19.50 -16.36
C SER A 84 -11.03 -19.55 -17.79
N ARG A 85 -10.06 -18.68 -18.13
CA ARG A 85 -9.38 -18.70 -19.45
C ARG A 85 -8.55 -19.95 -19.70
N LYS A 86 -8.02 -20.60 -18.66
CA LYS A 86 -7.29 -21.87 -18.78
C LYS A 86 -8.23 -23.05 -19.01
N LEU A 87 -9.40 -23.04 -18.38
CA LEU A 87 -10.41 -24.11 -18.48
C LEU A 87 -11.22 -24.05 -19.78
N GLY A 88 -11.34 -22.87 -20.40
CA GLY A 88 -11.96 -22.70 -21.71
C GLY A 88 -11.06 -22.97 -22.92
N ARG A 89 -9.88 -23.58 -22.71
CA ARG A 89 -8.92 -23.96 -23.75
C ARG A 89 -8.72 -25.47 -23.80
#